data_AF-A0A9E1LQP9-F1
#
_entry.id   AF-A0A9E1LQP9-F1
#
_cell.length_a   1.000
_cell.length_b   1.000
_cell.length_c   1.000
_cell.angle_alpha   90.00
_cell.angle_beta   90.00
_cell.angle_gamma   90.00
#
_symmetry.space_group_name_H-M   'P 1'
#
loop_
_entity.id
_entity.type
_entity.pdbx_description
1 polymer ?
#
loop_
_entity_poly.entity_id
_entity_poly.type
_entity_poly.pdbx_seq_one_letter_code
_entity_poly.pdbx_strand_id
1 'polypeptide(L)'
;LGVLKFAPQAASEPIAKLVASAMANARVTADKEGIFLDDQDLFIARAFVDEGLTLKRFRPRAQGRAFRINKRTSHITVVLATPDEASVNRGSKKQKAGK
;
A
#
# COMPACT_ATOMS: atom_id res chain seq x y z
N LEU A 1 10.64 -8.43 3.64
CA LEU A 1 10.10 -8.97 2.35
C LEU A 1 9.79 -10.47 2.35
N GLY A 2 10.44 -11.30 3.18
CA GLY A 2 10.25 -12.77 3.16
C GLY A 2 8.78 -13.23 3.27
N VAL A 3 7.99 -12.61 4.15
CA VAL A 3 6.58 -12.97 4.35
C VAL A 3 5.76 -12.85 3.06
N LEU A 4 5.94 -11.78 2.29
CA LEU A 4 5.19 -11.57 1.04
C LEU A 4 5.64 -12.55 -0.06
N LYS A 5 6.92 -12.91 -0.11
CA LYS A 5 7.44 -13.83 -1.14
C LYS A 5 6.90 -15.25 -1.00
N PHE A 6 6.65 -15.69 0.23
CA PHE A 6 6.18 -17.05 0.53
C PHE A 6 4.70 -17.11 0.92
N ALA A 7 3.99 -15.98 0.84
CA ALA A 7 2.56 -15.96 1.11
C ALA A 7 1.79 -16.67 -0.03
N PRO A 8 0.87 -17.60 0.29
CA PRO A 8 0.14 -18.39 -0.70
C PRO A 8 -0.93 -17.57 -1.46
N GLN A 9 -1.20 -16.34 -1.03
CA GLN A 9 -2.23 -15.49 -1.61
C GLN A 9 -1.76 -14.87 -2.92
N ALA A 10 -2.58 -14.91 -3.97
CA ALA A 10 -2.24 -14.30 -5.27
C ALA A 10 -1.98 -12.78 -5.21
N ALA A 11 -2.48 -12.09 -4.18
CA ALA A 11 -2.24 -10.68 -3.95
C ALA A 11 -0.81 -10.38 -3.47
N SER A 12 -0.03 -11.39 -3.09
CA SER A 12 1.31 -11.20 -2.51
C SER A 12 2.33 -10.67 -3.53
N GLU A 13 2.27 -11.16 -4.77
CA GLU A 13 3.18 -10.76 -5.85
C GLU A 13 3.09 -9.26 -6.18
N PRO A 14 1.91 -8.67 -6.45
CA PRO A 14 1.82 -7.24 -6.73
C PRO A 14 2.23 -6.38 -5.53
N ILE A 15 1.90 -6.79 -4.30
CA ILE A 15 2.28 -6.06 -3.09
C ILE A 15 3.81 -6.10 -2.88
N ALA A 16 4.45 -7.25 -3.12
CA ALA A 16 5.91 -7.37 -3.01
C ALA A 16 6.63 -6.43 -3.98
N LYS A 17 6.15 -6.32 -5.23
CA LYS A 17 6.67 -5.38 -6.23
C LYS A 17 6.47 -3.93 -5.79
N LEU A 18 5.30 -3.61 -5.24
CA LEU A 18 4.99 -2.27 -4.75
C LEU A 18 5.91 -1.86 -3.60
N VAL A 19 6.14 -2.74 -2.61
CA VAL A 19 7.04 -2.45 -1.48
C VAL A 19 8.49 -2.31 -1.95
N ALA A 20 8.95 -3.17 -2.86
CA ALA A 20 10.30 -3.04 -3.43
C ALA A 20 10.49 -1.71 -4.19
N SER A 21 9.48 -1.27 -4.95
CA SER A 21 9.49 0.03 -5.61
C SER A 21 9.46 1.18 -4.61
N ALA A 22 8.69 1.08 -3.52
CA ALA A 22 8.65 2.10 -2.49
C ALA A 22 10.00 2.25 -1.77
N MET A 23 10.71 1.16 -1.48
CA MET A 23 12.08 1.21 -0.93
C MET A 23 13.04 1.90 -1.89
N ALA A 24 13.00 1.55 -3.19
CA ALA A 24 13.85 2.18 -4.19
C ALA A 24 13.55 3.69 -4.33
N ASN A 25 12.27 4.08 -4.27
CA ASN A 25 11.88 5.49 -4.30
C ASN A 25 12.37 6.25 -3.06
N ALA A 26 12.27 5.65 -1.88
CA ALA A 26 12.76 6.25 -0.63
C ALA A 26 14.26 6.53 -0.70
N ARG A 27 15.05 5.55 -1.19
CA ARG A 27 16.49 5.71 -1.39
C ARG A 27 16.83 6.84 -2.37
N VAL A 28 16.16 6.88 -3.53
CA VAL A 28 16.37 7.95 -4.52
C VAL A 28 16.01 9.34 -3.97
N THR A 29 14.99 9.45 -3.13
CA THR A 29 14.62 10.72 -2.49
C THR A 29 15.66 11.13 -1.45
N ALA A 30 16.12 10.21 -0.59
CA ALA A 30 17.15 10.49 0.42
C ALA A 30 18.48 10.91 -0.22
N ASP A 31 18.90 10.24 -1.30
CA ASP A 31 20.11 10.60 -2.05
C ASP A 31 20.03 12.04 -2.61
N LYS A 32 18.84 12.49 -3.03
CA LYS A 32 18.61 13.87 -3.51
C LYS A 32 18.66 14.90 -2.40
N GLU A 33 18.17 14.55 -1.21
CA GLU A 33 18.15 15.43 -0.04
C GLU A 33 19.48 15.40 0.73
N GLY A 34 20.40 14.52 0.36
CA GLY A 34 21.70 14.36 1.03
C GLY A 34 21.60 13.70 2.41
N ILE A 35 20.51 12.99 2.67
CA ILE A 35 20.24 12.32 3.94
C ILE A 35 20.69 10.86 3.83
N PHE A 36 21.44 10.37 4.81
CA PHE A 36 21.78 8.96 4.88
C PHE A 36 20.55 8.14 5.31
N LEU A 37 20.15 7.18 4.48
CA LEU A 37 19.02 6.30 4.73
C LEU A 37 19.50 4.84 4.67
N ASP A 38 19.32 4.09 5.76
CA ASP A 38 19.54 2.64 5.76
C ASP A 38 18.24 1.91 5.36
N ASP A 39 18.32 1.07 4.34
CA ASP A 39 17.22 0.25 3.84
C ASP A 39 16.66 -0.70 4.91
N GLN A 40 17.46 -1.08 5.91
CA GLN A 40 17.01 -1.98 7.00
C GLN A 40 16.12 -1.29 8.04
N ASP A 41 16.24 0.02 8.20
CA ASP A 41 15.48 0.80 9.17
C ASP A 41 14.08 1.16 8.67
N LEU A 42 13.81 1.00 7.37
CA LEU A 42 12.51 1.31 6.79
C LEU A 42 11.46 0.29 7.24
N PHE A 43 10.36 0.81 7.77
CA PHE A 43 9.18 0.01 8.06
C PHE A 43 7.92 0.63 7.48
N ILE A 44 6.89 -0.20 7.34
CA ILE A 44 5.58 0.22 6.83
C ILE A 44 4.84 0.91 7.97
N ALA A 45 4.70 2.23 7.90
CA ALA A 45 3.96 3.02 8.88
C ALA A 45 2.45 2.92 8.67
N ARG A 46 2.00 2.92 7.41
CA ARG A 46 0.59 2.79 7.03
C ARG A 46 0.45 2.06 5.71
N ALA A 47 -0.62 1.30 5.57
CA ALA A 47 -1.03 0.66 4.32
C ALA A 47 -2.55 0.79 4.18
N PHE A 48 -3.00 1.28 3.02
CA PHE A 48 -4.41 1.47 2.69
C PHE A 48 -4.75 0.76 1.39
N VAL A 49 -5.99 0.28 1.31
CA VAL A 49 -6.55 -0.34 0.12
C VAL A 49 -7.93 0.27 -0.10
N ASP A 50 -8.00 1.18 -1.05
CA ASP A 50 -9.22 1.90 -1.40
C ASP A 50 -9.86 1.29 -2.66
N GLU A 51 -11.15 1.57 -2.83
CA GLU A 51 -11.89 1.12 -4.00
C GLU A 51 -11.42 1.86 -5.26
N GLY A 52 -11.14 1.10 -6.31
CA GLY A 52 -10.84 1.62 -7.65
C GLY A 52 -12.06 1.59 -8.55
N LEU A 53 -11.85 1.90 -9.83
CA LEU A 53 -12.93 1.87 -10.81
C LEU A 53 -13.48 0.44 -10.96
N THR A 54 -14.79 0.30 -10.85
CA THR A 54 -15.48 -0.99 -11.06
C THR A 54 -15.99 -1.08 -12.50
N LEU A 55 -15.40 -2.00 -13.28
CA LEU A 55 -15.82 -2.26 -14.65
C LEU A 55 -17.04 -3.20 -14.67
N LYS A 56 -18.05 -2.84 -15.48
CA LYS A 56 -19.28 -3.62 -15.63
C LYS A 56 -19.17 -4.55 -16.85
N ARG A 57 -19.53 -5.82 -16.70
CA ARG A 57 -19.66 -6.82 -17.79
C ARG A 57 -21.00 -7.53 -17.66
N PHE A 58 -21.60 -7.93 -18.77
CA PHE A 58 -22.85 -8.67 -18.77
C PHE A 58 -22.60 -10.14 -19.08
N ARG A 59 -23.26 -11.04 -18.35
CA ARG A 59 -23.26 -12.47 -18.64
C ARG A 59 -24.69 -12.92 -18.96
N PRO A 60 -24.93 -13.59 -20.10
CA PRO A 60 -26.25 -14.11 -20.43
C PRO A 60 -26.69 -15.17 -19.42
N ARG A 61 -27.99 -15.22 -19.15
CA ARG A 61 -28.63 -16.18 -18.25
C ARG A 61 -29.91 -16.73 -18.89
N ALA A 62 -30.48 -17.77 -18.27
CA ALA A 62 -31.72 -18.39 -18.71
C ALA A 62 -32.86 -17.36 -18.87
N GLN A 63 -33.82 -17.68 -19.75
CA GLN A 63 -35.00 -16.84 -20.05
C GLN A 63 -34.64 -15.43 -20.58
N GLY A 64 -33.57 -15.30 -21.38
CA GLY A 64 -33.19 -14.03 -22.00
C GLY A 64 -32.68 -12.95 -21.03
N ARG A 65 -32.38 -13.32 -19.76
CA ARG A 65 -31.94 -12.37 -18.74
C ARG A 65 -30.44 -12.08 -18.87
N ALA A 66 -30.01 -10.85 -18.58
CA ALA A 66 -28.61 -10.47 -18.52
C ALA A 66 -28.24 -10.00 -17.12
N PHE A 67 -27.31 -10.72 -16.46
CA PHE A 67 -26.82 -10.34 -15.13
C PHE A 67 -25.48 -9.62 -15.22
N ARG A 68 -25.24 -8.71 -14.29
CA ARG A 68 -24.01 -7.92 -14.24
C ARG A 68 -22.94 -8.63 -13.43
N ILE A 69 -21.74 -8.72 -13.99
CA ILE A 69 -20.50 -9.07 -13.30
C ILE A 69 -19.68 -7.79 -13.14
N ASN A 70 -19.28 -7.50 -11.91
CA ASN A 70 -18.44 -6.35 -11.59
C ASN A 70 -16.98 -6.82 -11.49
N LYS A 71 -16.11 -6.28 -12.33
CA LYS A 71 -14.66 -6.44 -12.21
C LYS A 71 -14.14 -5.27 -11.40
N ARG A 72 -13.94 -5.51 -10.10
CA ARG A 72 -13.47 -4.50 -9.14
C ARG A 72 -11.95 -4.35 -9.23
N THR A 73 -11.48 -3.13 -9.07
CA THR A 73 -10.07 -2.79 -8.93
C THR A 73 -9.86 -2.05 -7.61
N SER A 74 -8.61 -1.86 -7.20
CA SER A 74 -8.26 -1.18 -5.96
C SER A 74 -7.08 -0.24 -6.14
N HIS A 75 -7.05 0.84 -5.37
CA HIS A 75 -5.86 1.67 -5.20
C HIS A 75 -5.15 1.28 -3.92
N ILE A 76 -3.86 0.95 -4.02
CA ILE A 76 -3.05 0.52 -2.87
C ILE A 76 -2.06 1.63 -2.56
N THR A 77 -2.06 2.10 -1.32
CA THR A 77 -1.13 3.13 -0.85
C THR A 77 -0.31 2.56 0.29
N VAL A 78 1.01 2.63 0.17
CA VAL A 78 1.95 2.21 1.22
C VAL A 78 2.80 3.41 1.60
N VAL A 79 2.88 3.66 2.91
CA VAL A 79 3.70 4.71 3.50
C VAL A 79 4.81 4.06 4.29
N LEU A 80 6.05 4.32 3.88
CA LEU A 80 7.26 3.91 4.59
C LEU A 80 7.71 5.06 5.50
N ALA A 81 8.26 4.74 6.65
CA ALA A 81 8.85 5.73 7.57
C ALA A 81 10.10 5.15 8.22
N THR A 82 10.95 6.05 8.70
CA THR A 82 12.06 5.72 9.58
C THR A 82 11.63 5.79 11.06
N PRO A 83 12.34 5.10 11.98
CA PRO A 83 11.99 5.08 13.40
C PRO A 83 11.96 6.48 14.02
N ASP A 84 12.87 7.34 13.58
CA ASP A 84 13.02 8.72 14.07
C ASP A 84 11.78 9.55 13.78
N GLU A 85 11.27 9.52 12.54
CA GLU A 85 10.08 10.28 12.14
C GLU A 85 8.78 9.76 12.80
N ALA A 86 8.72 8.46 13.08
CA ALA A 86 7.56 7.87 13.71
C ALA A 86 7.42 8.21 15.21
N SER A 87 8.50 8.59 15.87
CA SER A 87 8.47 9.12 17.24
C SER A 87 7.78 10.50 17.28
N VAL A 88 8.10 11.37 16.31
CA VAL A 88 7.56 12.74 16.19
C VAL A 88 6.05 12.72 15.94
N ASN A 89 5.58 11.81 15.09
CA ASN A 89 4.14 11.67 14.78
C ASN A 89 3.28 11.12 15.94
N ARG A 90 3.88 10.40 16.90
CA ARG A 90 3.17 9.95 18.11
C ARG A 90 3.02 11.09 19.12
N GLY A 91 3.99 12.00 19.21
CA GLY A 91 3.94 13.18 20.08
C GLY A 91 2.82 14.17 19.71
N SER A 92 2.62 14.42 18.41
CA SER A 92 1.60 15.37 17.92
C SER A 92 0.16 14.89 18.12
N LYS A 93 -0.09 13.57 18.14
CA LYS A 93 -1.41 13.00 18.46
C LYS A 93 -1.78 13.12 19.94
N LYS A 94 -0.80 13.05 20.86
CA LYS A 94 -1.05 13.12 22.31
C LYS A 94 -1.50 14.52 22.77
N GLN A 95 -1.02 15.58 22.10
CA GLN A 95 -1.42 16.97 22.40
C GLN A 95 -2.83 17.34 21.90
N LYS A 96 -3.35 16.68 20.85
CA LYS A 96 -4.69 16.97 20.30
C LYS A 96 -5.84 16.25 21.01
N ALA A 97 -5.56 15.20 21.79
CA ALA A 97 -6.58 14.45 22.54
C ALA A 97 -6.82 14.98 23.97
N GLY A 98 -6.07 16.01 24.40
CA GLY A 98 -6.17 16.63 25.73
C GLY A 98 -6.86 18.00 25.75
N LYS A 99 -7.55 18.39 24.67
CA LYS A 99 -8.44 19.55 24.61
C LYS A 99 -9.85 19.09 24.32
#